data_AF-A0A524MFY2-F1
#
_entry.id   AF-A0A524MFY2-F1
#
_cell.length_a   1.000
_cell.length_b   1.000
_cell.length_c   1.000
_cell.angle_alpha   90.00
_cell.angle_beta   90.00
_cell.angle_gamma   90.00
#
_symmetry.space_group_name_H-M   'P 1'
#
loop_
_entity.id
_entity.type
_entity.pdbx_description
1 polymer ?
#
loop_
_entity_poly.entity_id
_entity_poly.type
_entity_poly.pdbx_seq_one_letter_code
_entity_poly.pdbx_strand_id
1 'polypeptide(L)'
;MTVVRVTFLPENRCISVPVGTTIAEAARQANIAIVAPCDGAGTCGRCRVLLADRGSVLACLHRIDEDLAVEIPATSRPGSLTVHLTSNLKDPITLDALDPLGSGEGGDAGGGNNYGLALDIGTSTVACELVDLNTGRVLMCAGRANSQAAFGAEVTRRIEHVEDYGSDDLADAVIGDIRSLLTEMTRAREDEAFSLDVMTVAGNTAMLHFLYRYDPSCIRRSPYLPLVAAPPVLRSSELGLDLAGDPMVHA
;
A
#
# COMPACT_ATOMS: atom_id res chain seq x y z
N MET A 1 -36.32 1.10 9.18
CA MET A 1 -35.50 1.34 7.97
C MET A 1 -35.60 0.11 7.10
N THR A 2 -35.92 0.27 5.82
CA THR A 2 -35.89 -0.83 4.85
C THR A 2 -34.43 -1.22 4.62
N VAL A 3 -34.12 -2.50 4.73
CA VAL A 3 -32.79 -3.06 4.44
C VAL A 3 -32.86 -3.90 3.18
N VAL A 4 -31.77 -3.90 2.44
CA VAL A 4 -31.58 -4.63 1.18
C VAL A 4 -30.28 -5.41 1.26
N ARG A 5 -30.21 -6.51 0.53
CA ARG A 5 -29.09 -7.44 0.57
C ARG A 5 -28.17 -7.20 -0.62
N VAL A 6 -26.88 -7.02 -0.34
CA VAL A 6 -25.86 -6.88 -1.38
C VAL A 6 -24.88 -8.05 -1.29
N THR A 7 -24.60 -8.67 -2.43
CA THR A 7 -23.61 -9.75 -2.54
C THR A 7 -22.44 -9.27 -3.38
N PHE A 8 -21.23 -9.38 -2.84
CA PHE A 8 -20.01 -8.99 -3.53
C PHE A 8 -19.27 -10.21 -4.07
N LEU A 9 -18.86 -10.14 -5.34
CA LEU A 9 -18.16 -11.18 -6.08
C LEU A 9 -16.74 -10.74 -6.44
N PRO A 10 -15.77 -11.69 -6.52
CA PRO A 10 -15.93 -13.14 -6.41
C PRO A 10 -15.95 -13.73 -4.99
N GLU A 11 -15.77 -12.94 -3.93
CA GLU A 11 -15.68 -13.42 -2.54
C GLU A 11 -16.98 -14.02 -1.99
N ASN A 12 -18.08 -13.88 -2.72
CA ASN A 12 -19.41 -14.36 -2.38
C ASN A 12 -19.87 -13.87 -0.99
N ARG A 13 -19.43 -12.66 -0.62
CA ARG A 13 -19.68 -12.07 0.69
C ARG A 13 -20.94 -11.22 0.64
N CYS A 14 -21.88 -11.53 1.54
CA CYS A 14 -23.22 -10.98 1.53
C CYS A 14 -23.49 -10.21 2.82
N ILE A 15 -23.97 -8.97 2.70
CA ILE A 15 -24.38 -8.15 3.85
C ILE A 15 -25.76 -7.51 3.60
N SER A 16 -26.42 -7.09 4.68
CA SER A 16 -27.66 -6.31 4.61
C SER A 16 -27.37 -4.86 5.00
N VAL A 17 -27.76 -3.91 4.15
CA VAL A 17 -27.53 -2.47 4.35
C VAL A 17 -28.84 -1.69 4.24
N PRO A 18 -28.95 -0.51 4.88
CA PRO A 18 -30.10 0.37 4.66
C PRO A 18 -30.23 0.81 3.20
N VAL A 19 -31.46 0.95 2.71
CA VAL A 19 -31.72 1.57 1.42
C VAL A 19 -31.08 2.96 1.36
N GLY A 20 -30.39 3.25 0.25
CA GLY A 20 -29.68 4.49 0.01
C GLY A 20 -28.19 4.45 0.35
N THR A 21 -27.69 3.41 1.03
CA THR A 21 -26.25 3.19 1.24
C THR A 21 -25.54 3.05 -0.11
N THR A 22 -24.35 3.64 -0.24
CA THR A 22 -23.56 3.51 -1.47
C THR A 22 -22.88 2.14 -1.55
N ILE A 23 -22.56 1.67 -2.75
CA ILE A 23 -21.82 0.41 -2.91
C ILE A 23 -20.46 0.47 -2.20
N ALA A 24 -19.75 1.60 -2.25
CA ALA A 24 -18.46 1.75 -1.58
C ALA A 24 -18.58 1.66 -0.04
N GLU A 25 -19.62 2.27 0.54
CA GLU A 25 -19.89 2.15 1.97
C GLU A 25 -20.26 0.72 2.36
N ALA A 26 -21.08 0.05 1.55
CA ALA A 26 -21.44 -1.35 1.75
C ALA A 26 -20.23 -2.28 1.63
N ALA A 27 -19.35 -2.05 0.65
CA ALA A 27 -18.12 -2.81 0.48
C ALA A 27 -17.21 -2.67 1.70
N ARG A 28 -17.05 -1.44 2.22
CA ARG A 28 -16.31 -1.20 3.46
C ARG A 28 -16.92 -1.90 4.67
N GLN A 29 -18.26 -1.93 4.80
CA GLN A 29 -18.94 -2.69 5.86
C GLN A 29 -18.75 -4.21 5.69
N ALA A 30 -18.69 -4.69 4.45
CA ALA A 30 -18.37 -6.06 4.12
C ALA A 30 -16.86 -6.36 4.26
N ASN A 31 -16.03 -5.41 4.66
CA ASN A 31 -14.56 -5.53 4.69
C ASN A 31 -13.92 -5.85 3.33
N ILE A 32 -14.51 -5.34 2.24
CA ILE A 32 -14.02 -5.50 0.87
C ILE A 32 -13.44 -4.17 0.39
N ALA A 33 -12.21 -4.23 -0.07
CA ALA A 33 -11.47 -3.08 -0.54
C ALA A 33 -11.84 -2.71 -1.98
N ILE A 34 -12.21 -1.45 -2.20
CA ILE A 34 -12.40 -0.85 -3.53
C ILE A 34 -11.56 0.43 -3.57
N VAL A 35 -10.73 0.59 -4.61
CA VAL A 35 -9.88 1.77 -4.78
C VAL A 35 -10.73 3.01 -5.02
N ALA A 36 -10.66 3.98 -4.11
CA ALA A 36 -11.43 5.22 -4.20
C ALA A 36 -10.59 6.43 -3.72
N PRO A 37 -9.50 6.81 -4.41
CA PRO A 37 -8.58 7.88 -3.99
C PRO A 37 -9.20 9.28 -3.89
N CYS A 38 -10.36 9.50 -4.51
CA CYS A 38 -11.07 10.77 -4.49
C CYS A 38 -12.07 10.86 -3.34
N ASP A 39 -12.00 9.94 -2.36
CA ASP A 39 -12.90 9.86 -1.20
C ASP A 39 -14.39 9.99 -1.56
N GLY A 40 -14.78 9.35 -2.65
CA GLY A 40 -16.16 9.29 -3.10
C GLY A 40 -16.68 10.49 -3.90
N ALA A 41 -15.84 11.46 -4.27
CA ALA A 41 -16.23 12.58 -5.14
C ALA A 41 -16.58 12.16 -6.59
N GLY A 42 -16.24 10.93 -6.99
CA GLY A 42 -16.55 10.41 -8.34
C GLY A 42 -15.66 10.94 -9.46
N THR A 43 -14.59 11.66 -9.13
CA THR A 43 -13.71 12.32 -10.12
C THR A 43 -12.63 11.41 -10.71
N CYS A 44 -12.23 10.36 -9.98
CA CYS A 44 -11.11 9.50 -10.40
C CYS A 44 -11.51 8.27 -11.23
N GLY A 45 -12.76 7.80 -11.14
CA GLY A 45 -13.25 6.61 -11.81
C GLY A 45 -12.64 5.26 -11.38
N ARG A 46 -11.79 5.20 -10.35
CA ARG A 46 -11.09 3.96 -9.94
C ARG A 46 -11.97 2.96 -9.18
N CYS A 47 -13.09 3.40 -8.61
CA CYS A 47 -14.03 2.57 -7.85
C CYS A 47 -15.08 1.87 -8.72
N ARG A 48 -14.77 1.59 -10.00
CA ARG A 48 -15.72 0.97 -10.93
C ARG A 48 -16.06 -0.45 -10.51
N VAL A 49 -17.34 -0.77 -10.52
CA VAL A 49 -17.85 -2.11 -10.26
C VAL A 49 -18.85 -2.49 -11.34
N LEU A 50 -19.12 -3.78 -11.45
CA LEU A 50 -20.06 -4.34 -12.41
C LEU A 50 -21.30 -4.82 -11.66
N LEU A 51 -22.47 -4.43 -12.16
CA LEU A 51 -23.75 -4.95 -11.71
C LEU A 51 -24.28 -5.89 -12.80
N ALA A 52 -24.75 -7.07 -12.40
CA ALA A 52 -25.20 -8.12 -13.32
C ALA A 52 -26.16 -7.59 -14.41
N ASP A 53 -27.10 -6.73 -14.02
CA ASP A 53 -28.17 -6.23 -14.92
C ASP A 53 -28.00 -4.77 -15.37
N ARG A 54 -26.99 -4.05 -14.85
CA ARG A 54 -26.86 -2.58 -15.05
C ARG A 54 -25.48 -2.14 -15.56
N GLY A 55 -24.55 -3.08 -15.78
CA GLY A 55 -23.22 -2.79 -16.32
C GLY A 55 -22.31 -2.06 -15.33
N SER A 56 -21.36 -1.27 -15.86
CA SER A 56 -20.34 -0.59 -15.05
C SER A 56 -20.86 0.69 -14.38
N VAL A 57 -20.75 0.75 -13.06
CA VAL A 57 -21.11 1.92 -12.24
C VAL A 57 -19.97 2.33 -11.32
N LEU A 58 -20.01 3.54 -10.76
CA LEU A 58 -19.07 3.99 -9.73
C LEU A 58 -19.60 3.60 -8.35
N ALA A 59 -18.84 2.78 -7.62
CA ALA A 59 -19.26 2.29 -6.31
C ALA A 59 -19.53 3.41 -5.31
N CYS A 60 -18.81 4.53 -5.40
CA CYS A 60 -18.95 5.64 -4.46
C CYS A 60 -20.16 6.55 -4.69
N LEU A 61 -20.77 6.50 -5.88
CA LEU A 61 -21.94 7.33 -6.20
C LEU A 61 -23.23 6.52 -6.32
N HIS A 62 -23.13 5.23 -6.65
CA HIS A 62 -24.29 4.37 -6.82
C HIS A 62 -24.89 3.99 -5.47
N ARG A 63 -26.17 4.31 -5.27
CA ARG A 63 -26.95 3.99 -4.08
C ARG A 63 -27.77 2.72 -4.28
N ILE A 64 -27.79 1.87 -3.27
CA ILE A 64 -28.46 0.57 -3.28
C ILE A 64 -29.92 0.78 -2.85
N ASP A 65 -30.86 0.44 -3.73
CA ASP A 65 -32.31 0.54 -3.50
C ASP A 65 -33.04 -0.81 -3.52
N GLU A 66 -32.39 -1.86 -4.01
CA GLU A 66 -32.88 -3.23 -4.10
C GLU A 66 -31.77 -4.26 -3.81
N ASP A 67 -32.15 -5.53 -3.71
CA ASP A 67 -31.19 -6.63 -3.62
C ASP A 67 -30.34 -6.70 -4.90
N LEU A 68 -29.01 -6.69 -4.78
CA LEU A 68 -28.15 -6.71 -5.96
C LEU A 68 -26.82 -7.45 -5.74
N ALA A 69 -26.27 -7.98 -6.83
CA ALA A 69 -24.94 -8.55 -6.88
C ALA A 69 -23.96 -7.56 -7.52
N VAL A 70 -22.83 -7.35 -6.86
CA VAL A 70 -21.74 -6.47 -7.29
C VAL A 70 -20.52 -7.32 -7.59
N GLU A 71 -20.10 -7.33 -8.84
CA GLU A 71 -18.81 -7.88 -9.23
C GLU A 71 -17.73 -6.80 -9.14
N ILE A 72 -16.67 -7.08 -8.39
CA ILE A 72 -15.56 -6.15 -8.18
C ILE A 72 -14.41 -6.57 -9.12
N PRO A 73 -14.19 -5.83 -10.22
CA PRO A 73 -13.14 -6.16 -11.17
C PRO A 73 -11.76 -5.94 -10.54
N ALA A 74 -10.76 -6.71 -10.99
CA ALA A 74 -9.38 -6.60 -10.53
C ALA A 74 -8.81 -5.17 -10.65
N THR A 75 -9.23 -4.39 -11.66
CA THR A 75 -8.82 -3.00 -11.87
C THR A 75 -9.29 -2.03 -10.78
N SER A 76 -10.29 -2.41 -10.00
CA SER A 76 -10.85 -1.60 -8.92
C SER A 76 -10.48 -2.14 -7.54
N ARG A 77 -9.69 -3.22 -7.52
CA ARG A 77 -9.01 -3.70 -6.32
C ARG A 77 -7.70 -2.94 -6.16
N PRO A 78 -7.26 -2.72 -4.91
CA PRO A 78 -5.91 -2.26 -4.66
C PRO A 78 -4.93 -3.24 -5.29
N GLY A 79 -3.84 -2.74 -5.89
CA GLY A 79 -2.81 -3.60 -6.46
C GLY A 79 -2.20 -4.46 -5.36
N SER A 80 -1.86 -5.70 -5.68
CA SER A 80 -1.01 -6.53 -4.85
C SER A 80 0.45 -6.25 -5.18
N LEU A 81 1.30 -6.19 -4.15
CA LEU A 81 2.74 -6.11 -4.32
C LEU A 81 3.28 -7.53 -4.28
N THR A 82 3.72 -8.07 -5.41
CA THR A 82 4.38 -9.38 -5.42
C THR A 82 5.88 -9.18 -5.23
N VAL A 83 6.41 -9.63 -4.09
CA VAL A 83 7.84 -9.52 -3.78
C VAL A 83 8.49 -10.86 -4.10
N HIS A 84 9.22 -10.90 -5.21
CA HIS A 84 10.02 -12.06 -5.59
C HIS A 84 11.36 -12.03 -4.84
N LEU A 85 11.41 -12.65 -3.66
CA LEU A 85 12.67 -12.90 -2.97
C LEU A 85 13.43 -14.00 -3.72
N THR A 86 14.45 -13.63 -4.50
CA THR A 86 15.26 -14.59 -5.28
C THR A 86 16.29 -15.35 -4.45
N SER A 87 16.29 -15.20 -3.12
CA SER A 87 17.13 -15.98 -2.22
C SER A 87 16.39 -17.22 -1.72
N ASN A 88 16.66 -18.39 -2.32
CA ASN A 88 16.33 -19.75 -1.84
C ASN A 88 14.89 -20.08 -1.41
N LEU A 89 13.92 -19.18 -1.56
CA LEU A 89 12.51 -19.51 -1.38
C LEU A 89 12.05 -20.27 -2.63
N LYS A 90 11.54 -21.50 -2.42
CA LYS A 90 11.11 -22.40 -3.50
C LYS A 90 9.94 -21.86 -4.32
N ASP A 91 9.20 -20.88 -3.80
CA ASP A 91 8.02 -20.30 -4.42
C ASP A 91 7.97 -18.77 -4.18
N PRO A 92 7.48 -17.98 -5.15
CA PRO A 92 7.32 -16.54 -5.00
C PRO A 92 6.23 -16.21 -3.96
N ILE A 93 6.48 -15.19 -3.14
CA ILE A 93 5.50 -14.71 -2.15
C ILE A 93 4.69 -13.57 -2.77
N THR A 94 3.39 -13.80 -2.96
CA THR A 94 2.42 -12.76 -3.34
C THR A 94 1.87 -12.12 -2.07
N LEU A 95 2.05 -10.80 -1.89
CA LEU A 95 1.49 -10.06 -0.77
C LEU A 95 0.27 -9.25 -1.24
N ASP A 96 -0.90 -9.58 -0.70
CA ASP A 96 -2.13 -8.81 -0.90
C ASP A 96 -2.22 -7.73 0.18
N ALA A 97 -2.12 -6.47 -0.23
CA ALA A 97 -1.97 -5.30 0.65
C ALA A 97 -3.14 -5.02 1.63
N LEU A 98 -4.16 -5.89 1.71
CA LEU A 98 -5.38 -5.66 2.50
C LEU A 98 -6.04 -6.90 3.12
N ASP A 99 -5.29 -7.96 3.44
CA ASP A 99 -5.84 -9.02 4.30
C ASP A 99 -5.20 -9.01 5.70
N PRO A 100 -5.72 -8.21 6.66
CA PRO A 100 -5.18 -8.14 8.01
C PRO A 100 -5.37 -9.43 8.84
N LEU A 101 -5.91 -10.51 8.26
CA LEU A 101 -6.11 -11.80 8.92
C LEU A 101 -5.83 -12.98 7.96
N GLY A 102 -4.58 -13.13 7.52
CA GLY A 102 -4.14 -14.32 6.81
C GLY A 102 -4.00 -15.54 7.74
N SER A 103 -4.99 -16.44 7.71
CA SER A 103 -4.89 -17.80 8.25
C SER A 103 -4.00 -18.65 7.35
N GLY A 104 -2.73 -18.83 7.71
CA GLY A 104 -1.81 -19.77 7.03
C GLY A 104 -1.23 -20.75 8.03
N GLU A 105 -1.54 -22.04 7.89
CA GLU A 105 -0.99 -23.13 8.72
C GLU A 105 0.52 -23.34 8.49
N GLY A 106 1.22 -23.78 9.54
CA GLY A 106 2.67 -23.66 9.67
C GLY A 106 3.48 -24.86 9.19
N GLY A 107 4.71 -24.55 8.77
CA GLY A 107 5.83 -25.48 8.71
C GLY A 107 7.03 -24.87 9.45
N ASP A 108 7.62 -25.64 10.36
CA ASP A 108 8.87 -25.39 11.09
C ASP A 108 9.98 -26.25 10.41
N ALA A 109 11.29 -25.97 10.34
CA ALA A 109 12.19 -24.98 10.94
C ALA A 109 13.48 -24.93 10.09
N GLY A 110 14.28 -23.86 10.22
CA GLY A 110 15.75 -23.98 10.08
C GLY A 110 16.54 -22.72 9.71
N GLY A 111 16.91 -21.89 10.70
CA GLY A 111 18.12 -21.05 10.65
C GLY A 111 17.92 -19.53 10.65
N GLY A 112 18.22 -18.88 11.78
CA GLY A 112 18.34 -17.42 11.91
C GLY A 112 17.01 -16.65 11.98
N ASN A 113 16.97 -15.58 12.78
CA ASN A 113 15.88 -14.61 12.75
C ASN A 113 15.99 -13.77 11.47
N ASN A 114 15.39 -14.24 10.37
CA ASN A 114 15.45 -13.58 9.07
C ASN A 114 14.19 -12.77 8.84
N TYR A 115 14.32 -11.44 8.74
CA TYR A 115 13.18 -10.53 8.67
C TYR A 115 13.23 -9.65 7.42
N GLY A 116 12.09 -9.53 6.76
CA GLY A 116 11.87 -8.64 5.63
C GLY A 116 10.86 -7.55 5.98
N LEU A 117 10.98 -6.41 5.33
CA LEU A 117 9.98 -5.35 5.41
C LEU A 117 9.41 -5.05 4.02
N ALA A 118 8.11 -5.21 3.85
CA ALA A 118 7.39 -4.68 2.69
C ALA A 118 6.83 -3.30 3.06
N LEU A 119 7.12 -2.28 2.26
CA LEU A 119 6.69 -0.89 2.44
C LEU A 119 5.81 -0.48 1.26
N ASP A 120 4.69 0.19 1.55
CA ASP A 120 3.89 0.91 0.56
C ASP A 120 3.86 2.40 0.92
N ILE A 121 4.47 3.22 0.07
CA ILE A 121 4.52 4.67 0.20
C ILE A 121 3.42 5.25 -0.67
N GLY A 122 2.24 5.41 -0.06
CA GLY A 122 1.12 6.15 -0.62
C GLY A 122 1.26 7.67 -0.40
N THR A 123 0.49 8.45 -1.15
CA THR A 123 0.48 9.92 -1.00
C THR A 123 -0.01 10.33 0.40
N SER A 124 -1.01 9.64 0.95
CA SER A 124 -1.61 9.96 2.26
C SER A 124 -1.11 9.07 3.39
N THR A 125 -0.66 7.86 3.09
CA THR A 125 -0.35 6.83 4.07
C THR A 125 0.96 6.14 3.69
N VAL A 126 1.84 5.95 4.67
CA VAL A 126 2.97 5.03 4.59
C VAL A 126 2.58 3.80 5.41
N ALA A 127 2.56 2.64 4.77
CA ALA A 127 2.23 1.37 5.40
C ALA A 127 3.39 0.38 5.25
N CYS A 128 3.51 -0.54 6.20
CA CYS A 128 4.46 -1.63 6.09
C CYS A 128 3.98 -2.92 6.72
N GLU A 129 4.59 -4.01 6.27
CA GLU A 129 4.45 -5.34 6.82
C GLU A 129 5.82 -5.90 7.16
N LEU A 130 5.95 -6.38 8.39
CA LEU A 130 7.10 -7.15 8.85
C LEU A 130 6.85 -8.62 8.54
N VAL A 131 7.78 -9.26 7.83
CA VAL A 131 7.63 -10.62 7.32
C VAL A 131 8.74 -11.51 7.87
N ASP A 132 8.37 -12.69 8.37
CA ASP A 132 9.33 -13.77 8.62
C ASP A 132 9.72 -14.38 7.26
N LEU A 133 11.00 -14.24 6.89
CA LEU A 133 11.48 -14.71 5.59
C LEU A 133 11.65 -16.22 5.53
N ASN A 134 11.72 -16.91 6.66
CA ASN A 134 11.81 -18.36 6.69
C ASN A 134 10.45 -18.99 6.38
N THR A 135 9.37 -18.39 6.89
CA THR A 135 8.01 -18.95 6.74
C THR A 135 7.15 -18.20 5.74
N GLY A 136 7.55 -17.01 5.30
CA GLY A 136 6.75 -16.10 4.46
C GLY A 136 5.54 -15.50 5.18
N ARG A 137 5.48 -15.56 6.51
CA ARG A 137 4.32 -15.06 7.28
C ARG A 137 4.48 -13.60 7.61
N VAL A 138 3.40 -12.84 7.45
CA VAL A 138 3.32 -11.48 7.98
C VAL A 138 3.20 -11.55 9.51
N LEU A 139 4.20 -10.99 10.19
CA LEU A 139 4.28 -10.94 11.65
C LEU A 139 3.53 -9.73 12.21
N MET A 140 3.57 -8.60 11.50
CA MET A 140 2.94 -7.36 11.92
C MET A 140 2.68 -6.45 10.73
N CYS A 141 1.55 -5.76 10.72
CA CYS A 141 1.27 -4.65 9.82
C CYS A 141 1.24 -3.36 10.64
N ALA A 142 1.79 -2.27 10.11
CA ALA A 142 1.65 -0.95 10.70
C ALA A 142 1.48 0.10 9.60
N GLY A 143 0.90 1.24 9.94
CA GLY A 143 0.73 2.33 8.99
C GLY A 143 0.52 3.65 9.68
N ARG A 144 0.91 4.72 8.99
CA ARG A 144 0.79 6.09 9.49
C ARG A 144 0.50 7.07 8.38
N ALA A 145 0.03 8.26 8.74
CA ALA A 145 -0.07 9.36 7.81
C ALA A 145 1.32 9.70 7.23
N ASN A 146 1.37 9.94 5.92
CA ASN A 146 2.57 10.37 5.22
C ASN A 146 2.87 11.84 5.59
N SER A 147 3.97 12.05 6.31
CA SER A 147 4.42 13.35 6.83
C SER A 147 4.77 14.34 5.72
N GLN A 148 4.98 13.86 4.49
CA GLN A 148 5.13 14.73 3.32
C GLN A 148 3.90 15.61 3.05
N ALA A 149 2.74 15.30 3.66
CA ALA A 149 1.56 16.16 3.62
C ALA A 149 1.83 17.59 4.12
N ALA A 150 2.85 17.77 4.98
CA ALA A 150 3.29 19.09 5.45
C ALA A 150 3.79 20.01 4.31
N PHE A 151 4.29 19.44 3.21
CA PHE A 151 4.81 20.17 2.05
C PHE A 151 3.80 20.24 0.88
N GLY A 152 2.66 19.57 1.02
CA GLY A 152 1.59 19.58 0.03
C GLY A 152 0.62 18.42 0.23
N ALA A 153 -0.67 18.73 0.21
CA ALA A 153 -1.73 17.71 0.25
C ALA A 153 -1.66 16.81 -1.00
N GLU A 154 -1.41 17.40 -2.17
CA GLU A 154 -1.32 16.72 -3.46
C GLU A 154 0.12 16.53 -3.92
N VAL A 155 0.36 15.47 -4.69
CA VAL A 155 1.70 15.14 -5.22
C VAL A 155 2.31 16.26 -6.05
N THR A 156 1.50 16.95 -6.86
CA THR A 156 1.93 18.07 -7.69
C THR A 156 2.54 19.19 -6.85
N ARG A 157 1.93 19.50 -5.69
CA ARG A 157 2.43 20.55 -4.79
C ARG A 157 3.75 20.14 -4.12
N ARG A 158 3.91 18.85 -3.80
CA ARG A 158 5.17 18.30 -3.30
C ARG A 158 6.29 18.37 -4.34
N ILE A 159 5.97 18.08 -5.62
CA ILE A 159 6.94 18.23 -6.71
C ILE A 159 7.37 19.70 -6.81
N GLU A 160 6.42 20.65 -6.80
CA GLU A 160 6.68 22.10 -6.75
C GLU A 160 7.64 22.48 -5.62
N HIS A 161 7.41 21.96 -4.40
CA HIS A 161 8.31 22.20 -3.26
C HIS A 161 9.73 21.72 -3.57
N VAL A 162 9.88 20.55 -4.20
CA VAL A 162 11.20 20.04 -4.58
C VAL A 162 11.85 20.90 -5.67
N GLU A 163 11.09 21.45 -6.62
CA GLU A 163 11.64 22.36 -7.64
C GLU A 163 12.21 23.64 -7.00
N ASP A 164 11.57 24.14 -5.94
CA ASP A 164 11.93 25.39 -5.26
C ASP A 164 13.02 25.20 -4.19
N TYR A 165 13.01 24.09 -3.45
CA TYR A 165 13.81 23.89 -2.23
C TYR A 165 14.70 22.65 -2.24
N GLY A 166 14.57 21.78 -3.25
CA GLY A 166 15.28 20.50 -3.31
C GLY A 166 14.53 19.34 -2.64
N SER A 167 15.06 18.12 -2.80
CA SER A 167 14.36 16.87 -2.45
C SER A 167 14.48 16.47 -0.97
N ASP A 168 15.38 17.09 -0.21
CA ASP A 168 15.77 16.60 1.11
C ASP A 168 14.62 16.62 2.11
N ASP A 169 13.81 17.69 2.14
CA ASP A 169 12.67 17.81 3.05
C ASP A 169 11.66 16.65 2.88
N LEU A 170 11.34 16.31 1.63
CA LEU A 170 10.37 15.26 1.31
C LEU A 170 10.95 13.86 1.56
N ALA A 171 12.24 13.68 1.28
CA ALA A 171 12.96 12.44 1.58
C ALA A 171 13.04 12.19 3.09
N ASP A 172 13.47 13.20 3.85
CA ASP A 172 13.63 13.12 5.30
C ASP A 172 12.29 12.87 6.01
N ALA A 173 11.20 13.46 5.50
CA ALA A 173 9.86 13.22 6.02
C ALA A 173 9.42 11.75 5.87
N VAL A 174 9.59 11.15 4.68
CA VAL A 174 9.21 9.74 4.47
C VAL A 174 10.17 8.78 5.18
N ILE A 175 11.46 9.08 5.24
CA ILE A 175 12.45 8.33 6.03
C ILE A 175 12.09 8.35 7.52
N GLY A 176 11.64 9.50 8.04
CA GLY A 176 11.16 9.66 9.40
C GLY A 176 9.91 8.81 9.69
N ASP A 177 8.99 8.73 8.72
CA ASP A 177 7.82 7.85 8.81
C ASP A 177 8.23 6.38 8.89
N ILE A 178 9.12 5.93 7.99
CA ILE A 178 9.64 4.55 7.94
C ILE A 178 10.33 4.21 9.28
N ARG A 179 11.22 5.08 9.78
CA ARG A 179 11.93 4.88 11.05
C ARG A 179 10.98 4.71 12.22
N SER A 180 9.90 5.49 12.24
CA SER A 180 8.92 5.41 13.33
C SER A 180 8.10 4.13 13.27
N LEU A 181 7.69 3.69 12.08
CA LEU A 181 7.01 2.40 11.90
C LEU A 181 7.90 1.24 12.34
N LEU A 182 9.18 1.26 11.96
CA LEU A 182 10.16 0.27 12.42
C LEU A 182 10.32 0.28 13.93
N THR A 183 10.38 1.47 14.54
CA THR A 183 10.45 1.61 15.98
C THR A 183 9.20 1.01 16.66
N GLU A 184 8.01 1.22 16.11
CA GLU A 184 6.78 0.62 16.61
C GLU A 184 6.81 -0.91 16.52
N MET A 185 7.22 -1.45 15.37
CA MET A 185 7.28 -2.89 15.11
C MET A 185 8.34 -3.62 15.96
N THR A 186 9.39 -2.91 16.38
CA THR A 186 10.49 -3.48 17.19
C THR A 186 10.29 -3.30 18.69
N ARG A 187 9.59 -2.25 19.14
CA ARG A 187 9.34 -1.96 20.56
C ARG A 187 8.63 -3.09 21.33
N ALA A 188 7.84 -3.91 20.64
CA ALA A 188 7.11 -5.03 21.24
C ALA A 188 7.93 -6.32 21.32
N ARG A 189 9.20 -6.32 20.86
CA ARG A 189 10.03 -7.53 20.76
C ARG A 189 11.12 -7.49 21.82
N GLU A 190 11.20 -8.54 22.63
CA GLU A 190 12.27 -8.76 23.61
C GLU A 190 13.58 -9.28 22.96
N ASP A 191 13.60 -9.44 21.64
CA ASP A 191 14.75 -9.92 20.89
C ASP A 191 15.86 -8.86 20.82
N GLU A 192 16.96 -9.07 21.56
CA GLU A 192 18.13 -8.19 21.58
C GLU A 192 18.89 -8.10 20.23
N ALA A 193 18.48 -8.86 19.21
CA ALA A 193 19.16 -8.93 17.91
C ALA A 193 18.21 -8.83 16.71
N PHE A 194 17.20 -7.95 16.76
CA PHE A 194 16.38 -7.65 15.58
C PHE A 194 17.20 -6.91 14.51
N SER A 195 17.39 -7.54 13.36
CA SER A 195 17.90 -6.93 12.14
C SER A 195 16.98 -7.25 10.97
N LEU A 196 16.88 -6.33 10.01
CA LEU A 196 16.24 -6.59 8.73
C LEU A 196 17.29 -7.07 7.75
N ASP A 197 16.98 -8.12 6.98
CA ASP A 197 17.84 -8.63 5.91
C ASP A 197 17.57 -7.91 4.58
N VAL A 198 16.30 -7.58 4.34
CA VAL A 198 15.85 -6.97 3.08
C VAL A 198 14.64 -6.07 3.31
N MET A 199 14.55 -5.02 2.49
CA MET A 199 13.38 -4.16 2.39
C MET A 199 12.92 -4.12 0.94
N THR A 200 11.61 -4.19 0.73
CA THR A 200 10.98 -3.85 -0.54
C THR A 200 10.07 -2.65 -0.35
N VAL A 201 10.11 -1.71 -1.30
CA VAL A 201 9.33 -0.47 -1.28
C VAL A 201 8.50 -0.38 -2.55
N ALA A 202 7.20 -0.33 -2.40
CA ALA A 202 6.28 0.10 -3.44
C ALA A 202 5.90 1.57 -3.23
N GLY A 203 5.59 2.23 -4.33
CA GLY A 203 5.05 3.58 -4.31
C GLY A 203 4.75 4.03 -5.73
N ASN A 204 3.93 5.06 -5.86
CA ASN A 204 3.85 5.73 -7.16
C ASN A 204 5.19 6.40 -7.49
N THR A 205 5.38 6.71 -8.77
CA THR A 205 6.65 7.22 -9.31
C THR A 205 7.20 8.40 -8.52
N ALA A 206 6.37 9.36 -8.13
CA ALA A 206 6.81 10.52 -7.36
C ALA A 206 7.24 10.15 -5.93
N MET A 207 6.51 9.26 -5.26
CA MET A 207 6.87 8.80 -3.91
C MET A 207 8.24 8.11 -3.90
N LEU A 208 8.53 7.28 -4.90
CA LEU A 208 9.84 6.67 -5.07
C LEU A 208 10.92 7.72 -5.37
N HIS A 209 10.65 8.72 -6.22
CA HIS A 209 11.63 9.79 -6.47
C HIS A 209 11.95 10.57 -5.20
N PHE A 210 10.95 10.87 -4.36
CA PHE A 210 11.18 11.52 -3.07
C PHE A 210 12.04 10.67 -2.13
N LEU A 211 11.74 9.37 -1.98
CA LEU A 211 12.54 8.48 -1.14
C LEU A 211 14.01 8.42 -1.59
N TYR A 212 14.24 8.37 -2.90
CA TYR A 212 15.58 8.28 -3.49
C TYR A 212 16.28 9.64 -3.66
N ARG A 213 15.72 10.74 -3.13
CA ARG A 213 16.23 12.12 -3.28
C ARG A 213 16.46 12.53 -4.74
N TYR A 214 15.61 12.04 -5.64
CA TYR A 214 15.62 12.43 -7.05
C TYR A 214 14.73 13.64 -7.28
N ASP A 215 15.13 14.49 -8.23
CA ASP A 215 14.32 15.59 -8.73
C ASP A 215 13.14 15.03 -9.57
N PRO A 216 11.88 15.18 -9.13
CA PRO A 216 10.70 14.69 -9.83
C PRO A 216 10.08 15.71 -10.79
N SER A 217 10.71 16.87 -11.02
CA SER A 217 10.19 17.95 -11.89
C SER A 217 9.73 17.43 -13.27
N CYS A 218 10.46 16.47 -13.82
CA CYS A 218 10.20 15.85 -15.12
C CYS A 218 8.89 15.05 -15.18
N ILE A 219 8.35 14.59 -14.04
CA ILE A 219 7.10 13.82 -13.97
C ILE A 219 5.90 14.71 -14.33
N ARG A 220 5.94 16.01 -14.00
CA ARG A 220 4.83 16.95 -14.22
C ARG A 220 5.01 17.87 -15.43
N ARG A 221 6.19 17.88 -16.05
CA ARG A 221 6.53 18.73 -17.19
C ARG A 221 6.55 17.87 -18.45
N SER A 222 5.88 18.33 -19.50
CA SER A 222 5.93 17.65 -20.81
C SER A 222 7.38 17.38 -21.20
N PRO A 223 7.75 16.14 -21.61
CA PRO A 223 6.89 15.02 -22.05
C PRO A 223 6.44 14.03 -20.95
N TYR A 224 6.50 14.40 -19.66
CA TYR A 224 6.04 13.61 -18.50
C TYR A 224 6.83 12.30 -18.30
N LEU A 225 8.12 12.34 -18.58
CA LEU A 225 9.02 11.20 -18.41
C LEU A 225 9.70 11.27 -17.05
N PRO A 226 9.64 10.20 -16.23
CA PRO A 226 10.37 10.18 -14.96
C PRO A 226 11.88 10.09 -15.20
N LEU A 227 12.66 10.52 -14.21
CA LEU A 227 14.13 10.46 -14.25
C LEU A 227 14.61 9.00 -14.37
N VAL A 228 13.97 8.12 -13.60
CA VAL A 228 14.17 6.68 -13.66
C VAL A 228 12.81 5.96 -13.67
N ALA A 229 12.71 4.89 -14.45
CA ALA A 229 11.54 4.02 -14.44
C ALA A 229 11.57 3.04 -13.26
N ALA A 230 12.76 2.56 -12.90
CA ALA A 230 13.03 1.72 -11.76
C ALA A 230 14.31 2.24 -11.06
N PRO A 231 14.23 2.65 -9.79
CA PRO A 231 15.42 3.03 -9.02
C PRO A 231 16.39 1.85 -8.87
N PRO A 232 17.71 2.11 -8.71
CA PRO A 232 18.66 1.05 -8.41
C PRO A 232 18.41 0.47 -7.02
N VAL A 233 18.83 -0.77 -6.79
CA VAL A 233 18.85 -1.35 -5.45
C VAL A 233 19.96 -0.68 -4.65
N LEU A 234 19.62 -0.09 -3.50
CA LEU A 234 20.55 0.61 -2.60
C LEU A 234 20.57 -0.06 -1.23
N ARG A 235 21.59 0.20 -0.43
CA ARG A 235 21.55 -0.10 1.01
C ARG A 235 20.68 0.93 1.74
N SER A 236 20.11 0.54 2.88
CA SER A 236 19.28 1.46 3.67
C SER A 236 20.08 2.70 4.10
N SER A 237 21.36 2.55 4.44
CA SER A 237 22.25 3.68 4.79
C SER A 237 22.42 4.68 3.65
N GLU A 238 22.44 4.25 2.39
CA GLU A 238 22.53 5.12 1.21
C GLU A 238 21.26 5.97 1.01
N LEU A 239 20.11 5.52 1.52
CA LEU A 239 18.88 6.30 1.57
C LEU A 239 18.82 7.24 2.79
N GLY A 240 19.74 7.13 3.76
CA GLY A 240 19.67 7.82 5.05
C GLY A 240 18.87 7.08 6.14
N LEU A 241 18.67 5.77 5.95
CA LEU A 241 18.08 4.85 6.92
C LEU A 241 19.18 3.99 7.55
N ASP A 242 19.76 4.47 8.65
CA ASP A 242 20.75 3.71 9.44
C ASP A 242 20.06 2.60 10.24
N LEU A 243 20.01 1.40 9.67
CA LEU A 243 19.40 0.22 10.26
C LEU A 243 20.46 -0.85 10.57
N ALA A 244 20.23 -1.64 11.62
CA ALA A 244 21.08 -2.79 11.92
C ALA A 244 21.02 -3.81 10.77
N GLY A 245 22.20 -4.24 10.29
CA GLY A 245 22.34 -5.14 9.14
C GLY A 245 22.46 -4.43 7.78
N ASP A 246 22.12 -3.13 7.72
CA ASP A 246 22.17 -2.31 6.50
C ASP A 246 21.53 -3.01 5.27
N PRO A 247 20.23 -3.39 5.37
CA PRO A 247 19.54 -4.20 4.38
C PRO A 247 19.54 -3.56 2.99
N MET A 248 19.47 -4.40 1.97
CA MET A 248 19.21 -3.96 0.61
C MET A 248 17.76 -3.52 0.47
N VAL A 249 17.54 -2.40 -0.22
CA VAL A 249 16.24 -1.79 -0.49
C VAL A 249 15.93 -1.94 -1.98
N HIS A 250 14.88 -2.71 -2.27
CA HIS A 250 14.37 -2.96 -3.61
C HIS A 250 13.11 -2.12 -3.84
N ALA A 251 13.05 -1.35 -4.93
CA ALA A 251 11.87 -0.58 -5.32
C ALA A 251 11.24 -1.08 -6.63
#